data_AF-A0A920NQL0-F1
#
_entry.id   AF-A0A920NQL0-F1
#
_cell.length_a   1.000
_cell.length_b   1.000
_cell.length_c   1.000
_cell.angle_alpha   90.00
_cell.angle_beta   90.00
_cell.angle_gamma   90.00
#
_symmetry.space_group_name_H-M   'P 1'
#
loop_
_entity.id
_entity.type
_entity.pdbx_description
1 polymer ?
#
loop_
_entity_poly.entity_id
_entity_poly.type
_entity_poly.pdbx_seq_one_letter_code
_entity_poly.pdbx_strand_id
1 'polypeptide(L)'
;MENTLSIFGSVTRGLCEVKNDRLTTVIETDNLQKTNSGIASDRDIDLNGSEPVSMNMWGFTPIIFDYLQEMFVDFLAIRGDELKSEFLIPSVINDLIQSGKESVHVLYSNAPWFGVTYKEDKPYVVDQIQKLINDDFYPRKLFG
;
A
#
# COMPACT_ATOMS: atom_id res chain seq x y z
N MET A 1 -5.65 -5.59 6.72
CA MET A 1 -5.61 -4.12 6.77
C MET A 1 -5.33 -3.61 8.18
N GLU A 2 -5.94 -4.21 9.21
CA GLU A 2 -5.92 -3.73 10.60
C GLU A 2 -4.53 -3.33 11.13
N ASN A 3 -3.48 -4.09 10.81
CA ASN A 3 -2.10 -3.81 11.24
C ASN A 3 -1.42 -2.63 10.52
N THR A 4 -2.15 -1.87 9.70
CA THR A 4 -1.58 -0.83 8.83
C THR A 4 -2.25 0.54 8.99
N LEU A 5 -3.29 0.63 9.82
CA LEU A 5 -4.03 1.87 10.04
C LEU A 5 -3.40 2.70 11.16
N SER A 6 -3.43 4.03 11.03
CA SER A 6 -3.11 4.94 12.13
C SER A 6 -4.32 5.10 13.05
N ILE A 7 -4.06 5.34 14.34
CA ILE A 7 -5.10 5.71 15.30
C ILE A 7 -5.38 7.22 15.31
N PHE A 8 -4.54 8.04 14.66
CA PHE A 8 -4.63 9.50 14.71
C PHE A 8 -5.37 10.10 13.51
N GLY A 9 -5.71 9.30 12.50
CA GLY A 9 -6.44 9.77 11.34
C GLY A 9 -6.55 8.73 10.24
N SER A 10 -7.04 9.19 9.10
CA SER A 10 -7.25 8.35 7.94
C SER A 10 -5.96 8.13 7.15
N VAL A 11 -5.90 7.04 6.38
CA VAL A 11 -4.73 6.70 5.57
C VAL A 11 -5.14 6.27 4.16
N THR A 12 -4.23 6.41 3.21
CA THR A 12 -4.40 5.89 1.85
C THR A 12 -3.71 4.53 1.72
N ARG A 13 -4.40 3.52 1.20
CA ARG A 13 -3.83 2.18 0.94
C ARG A 13 -4.34 1.62 -0.38
N GLY A 14 -3.52 0.80 -1.03
CA GLY A 14 -3.98 -0.03 -2.15
C GLY A 14 -4.79 -1.20 -1.61
N LEU A 15 -6.12 -1.12 -1.67
CA LEU A 15 -7.01 -2.21 -1.26
C LEU A 15 -6.93 -3.33 -2.30
N CYS A 16 -6.61 -4.54 -1.85
CA CYS A 16 -6.40 -5.69 -2.72
C CYS A 16 -7.57 -6.66 -2.63
N GLU A 17 -7.90 -7.31 -3.75
CA GLU A 17 -8.58 -8.60 -3.74
C GLU A 17 -7.62 -9.69 -4.18
N VAL A 18 -7.70 -10.84 -3.53
CA VAL A 18 -6.76 -11.94 -3.75
C VAL A 18 -7.54 -13.23 -3.92
N LYS A 19 -7.17 -14.02 -4.93
CA LYS A 19 -7.72 -15.34 -5.19
C LYS A 19 -6.58 -16.32 -5.46
N ASN A 20 -6.53 -17.41 -4.69
CA ASN A 20 -5.49 -18.44 -4.81
C ASN A 20 -4.06 -17.85 -4.77
N ASP A 21 -3.78 -16.97 -3.80
CA ASP A 21 -2.50 -16.26 -3.64
C ASP A 21 -2.08 -15.36 -4.81
N ARG A 22 -3.04 -15.03 -5.69
CA ARG A 22 -2.84 -14.10 -6.80
C ARG A 22 -3.66 -12.84 -6.61
N LEU A 23 -3.03 -11.70 -6.87
CA LEU A 23 -3.72 -10.41 -6.86
C LEU A 23 -4.70 -10.38 -8.04
N THR A 24 -5.98 -10.16 -7.76
CA THR A 24 -7.02 -10.03 -8.79
C THR A 24 -7.36 -8.58 -9.07
N THR A 25 -7.27 -7.70 -8.08
CA THR A 25 -7.42 -6.25 -8.25
C THR A 25 -6.65 -5.53 -7.15
N VAL A 26 -6.18 -4.31 -7.44
CA VAL A 26 -5.66 -3.38 -6.45
C VAL A 26 -6.15 -1.98 -6.77
N ILE A 27 -6.73 -1.31 -5.78
CA ILE A 27 -7.31 0.02 -5.97
C ILE A 27 -6.85 0.92 -4.84
N GLU A 28 -6.17 2.01 -5.19
CA GLU A 28 -5.82 3.09 -4.26
C GLU A 28 -7.11 3.59 -3.60
N THR A 29 -7.19 3.47 -2.28
CA THR A 29 -8.38 3.84 -1.50
C THR A 29 -7.96 4.82 -0.42
N ASP A 30 -8.47 6.03 -0.55
CA ASP A 30 -8.25 7.11 0.40
C ASP A 30 -9.16 7.01 1.62
N ASN A 31 -8.77 7.75 2.64
CA ASN A 31 -9.53 7.95 3.87
C ASN A 31 -9.91 6.67 4.63
N LEU A 32 -9.07 5.64 4.56
CA LEU A 32 -9.25 4.44 5.38
C LEU A 32 -9.02 4.78 6.85
N GLN A 33 -10.06 4.66 7.68
CA GLN A 33 -10.01 5.03 9.10
C GLN A 33 -10.71 3.99 9.96
N LYS A 34 -10.08 3.65 11.10
CA LYS A 34 -10.73 2.84 12.13
C LYS A 34 -11.74 3.69 12.89
N THR A 35 -12.99 3.23 12.95
CA THR A 35 -14.10 3.88 13.67
C THR A 35 -14.65 2.94 14.73
N ASN A 36 -15.57 3.43 15.57
CA ASN A 36 -16.21 2.62 16.60
C ASN A 36 -17.10 1.50 16.02
N SER A 37 -17.51 1.62 14.76
CA SER A 37 -18.41 0.69 14.08
C SER A 37 -17.71 -0.19 13.03
N GLY A 38 -16.39 -0.08 12.86
CA GLY A 38 -15.64 -0.82 11.85
C GLY A 38 -14.58 0.03 11.16
N ILE A 39 -14.43 -0.13 9.84
CA ILE A 39 -13.52 0.68 9.03
C ILE A 39 -14.35 1.50 8.04
N ALA A 40 -14.10 2.80 8.03
CA ALA A 40 -14.65 3.71 7.03
C ALA A 40 -13.63 3.93 5.90
N SER A 41 -14.12 4.20 4.70
CA SER A 41 -13.34 4.57 3.53
C SER A 41 -14.14 5.51 2.63
N ASP A 42 -13.50 6.15 1.66
CA ASP A 42 -14.21 6.94 0.63
C ASP A 42 -14.97 6.08 -0.40
N ARG A 43 -14.86 4.75 -0.29
CA ARG A 43 -15.57 3.80 -1.15
C ARG A 43 -16.79 3.25 -0.42
N ASP A 44 -17.87 3.07 -1.18
CA ASP A 44 -19.11 2.43 -0.72
C ASP A 44 -18.96 0.91 -0.69
N ILE A 45 -18.07 0.43 0.18
CA ILE A 45 -17.78 -0.99 0.40
C ILE A 45 -17.70 -1.27 1.91
N ASP A 46 -18.28 -2.39 2.33
CA ASP A 46 -18.16 -2.84 3.72
C ASP A 46 -16.78 -3.47 3.94
N LEU A 47 -16.00 -2.88 4.86
CA LEU A 47 -14.67 -3.34 5.25
C LEU A 47 -14.70 -3.86 6.69
N ASN A 48 -14.20 -5.08 6.87
CA ASN A 48 -14.10 -5.74 8.18
C ASN A 48 -12.69 -5.67 8.80
N GLY A 49 -11.69 -5.19 8.05
CA GLY A 49 -10.31 -4.97 8.50
C GLY A 49 -9.33 -6.10 8.23
N SER A 50 -9.83 -7.25 7.80
CA SER A 50 -8.99 -8.37 7.38
C SER A 50 -8.53 -8.25 5.93
N GLU A 51 -9.04 -7.28 5.16
CA GLU A 51 -8.74 -7.15 3.73
C GLU A 51 -7.24 -6.96 3.50
N PRO A 52 -6.65 -7.65 2.51
CA PRO A 52 -5.26 -7.44 2.16
C PRO A 52 -5.08 -6.02 1.61
N VAL A 53 -3.98 -5.39 1.98
CA VAL A 53 -3.61 -4.06 1.48
C VAL A 53 -2.17 -4.07 1.02
N SER A 54 -1.90 -3.35 -0.07
CA SER A 54 -0.54 -3.05 -0.49
C SER A 54 0.00 -1.89 0.33
N MET A 55 1.19 -2.11 0.90
CA MET A 55 2.00 -1.08 1.56
C MET A 55 3.05 -0.50 0.61
N ASN A 56 2.81 -0.63 -0.70
CA ASN A 56 3.71 -0.23 -1.77
C ASN A 56 5.07 -0.96 -1.77
N MET A 57 5.07 -2.25 -1.41
CA MET A 57 6.24 -3.13 -1.49
C MET A 57 6.01 -4.14 -2.62
N TRP A 58 6.79 -4.02 -3.69
CA TRP A 58 6.63 -4.82 -4.91
C TRP A 58 7.94 -5.45 -5.33
N GLY A 59 7.85 -6.65 -5.92
CA GLY A 59 8.95 -7.30 -6.62
C GLY A 59 8.62 -7.38 -8.11
N PHE A 60 9.50 -6.84 -8.95
CA PHE A 60 9.30 -6.81 -10.40
C PHE A 60 10.51 -7.39 -11.14
N THR A 61 10.25 -7.92 -12.33
CA THR A 61 11.28 -8.14 -13.35
C THR A 61 11.43 -6.87 -14.21
N PRO A 62 12.56 -6.69 -14.93
CA PRO A 62 12.80 -5.46 -15.69
C PRO A 62 11.74 -5.10 -16.75
N ILE A 63 10.93 -6.05 -17.21
CA ILE A 63 9.85 -5.80 -18.18
C ILE A 63 8.85 -4.74 -17.71
N ILE A 64 8.73 -4.52 -16.39
CA ILE A 64 7.86 -3.48 -15.84
C ILE A 64 8.17 -2.09 -16.39
N PHE A 65 9.43 -1.81 -16.72
CA PHE A 65 9.83 -0.50 -17.24
C PHE A 65 9.27 -0.24 -18.64
N ASP A 66 9.13 -1.28 -19.46
CA ASP A 66 8.53 -1.15 -20.79
C ASP A 66 7.05 -0.79 -20.67
N TYR A 67 6.32 -1.48 -19.78
CA TYR A 67 4.91 -1.17 -19.49
C TYR A 67 4.73 0.22 -18.89
N LEU A 68 5.55 0.58 -17.90
CA LEU A 68 5.50 1.90 -17.28
C LEU A 68 5.76 3.00 -18.32
N GLN A 69 6.72 2.82 -19.22
CA GLN A 69 7.02 3.80 -20.26
C GLN A 69 5.85 3.99 -21.24
N GLU A 70 5.30 2.90 -21.76
CA GLU A 70 4.15 2.94 -22.69
C GLU A 70 2.95 3.65 -22.04
N MET A 71 2.55 3.18 -20.86
CA MET A 71 1.38 3.71 -20.15
C MET A 71 1.60 5.15 -19.63
N PHE A 72 2.84 5.54 -19.33
CA PHE A 72 3.13 6.90 -18.90
C PHE A 72 3.02 7.90 -20.06
N VAL A 73 3.42 7.52 -21.28
CA VAL A 73 3.21 8.36 -22.48
C VAL A 73 1.72 8.61 -22.71
N ASP A 74 0.90 7.56 -22.62
CA ASP A 74 -0.55 7.68 -22.75
C ASP A 74 -1.16 8.54 -21.65
N PHE A 75 -0.72 8.34 -20.40
CA PHE A 75 -1.14 9.16 -19.26
C PHE A 75 -0.85 10.65 -19.50
N LEU A 76 0.35 11.01 -19.96
CA LEU A 76 0.70 12.41 -20.23
C LEU A 76 -0.13 13.00 -21.37
N ALA A 77 -0.43 12.23 -22.42
CA ALA A 77 -1.25 12.69 -23.52
C ALA A 77 -2.71 12.99 -23.10
N ILE A 78 -3.23 12.24 -22.13
CA ILE A 78 -4.62 12.36 -21.67
C ILE A 78 -4.76 13.35 -20.51
N ARG A 79 -3.83 13.31 -19.54
CA ARG A 79 -3.94 13.99 -18.23
C ARG A 79 -2.74 14.84 -17.85
N GLY A 80 -1.78 15.04 -18.76
CA GLY A 80 -0.53 15.74 -18.46
C GLY A 80 -0.69 17.22 -18.09
N ASP A 81 -1.77 17.86 -18.54
CA ASP A 81 -2.09 19.26 -18.22
C ASP A 81 -2.89 19.42 -16.92
N GLU A 82 -3.32 18.32 -16.29
CA GLU A 82 -4.05 18.36 -15.03
C GLU A 82 -3.09 18.53 -13.85
N LEU A 83 -3.20 19.65 -13.12
CA LEU A 83 -2.29 20.02 -12.01
C LEU A 83 -2.17 18.99 -10.87
N LYS A 84 -3.12 18.06 -10.75
CA LYS A 84 -3.20 17.07 -9.68
C LYS A 84 -3.32 15.64 -10.21
N SER A 85 -3.04 15.39 -11.49
CA SER A 85 -3.03 14.02 -12.00
C SER A 85 -1.80 13.28 -11.44
N GLU A 86 -2.00 12.00 -11.11
CA GLU A 86 -0.96 11.13 -10.59
C GLU A 86 -0.91 9.84 -11.41
N PHE A 87 0.31 9.35 -11.64
CA PHE A 87 0.57 8.08 -12.31
C PHE A 87 1.03 7.04 -11.28
N LEU A 88 0.07 6.23 -10.83
CA LEU A 88 0.22 5.35 -9.67
C LEU A 88 0.64 3.94 -10.10
N ILE A 89 1.63 3.36 -9.40
CA ILE A 89 2.05 1.97 -9.61
C ILE A 89 0.87 1.00 -9.45
N PRO A 90 0.03 1.09 -8.39
CA PRO A 90 -1.14 0.22 -8.25
C PRO A 90 -2.07 0.24 -9.48
N SER A 91 -2.30 1.40 -10.09
CA SER A 91 -3.13 1.52 -11.29
C SER A 91 -2.54 0.76 -12.48
N VAL A 92 -1.24 0.93 -12.74
CA VAL A 92 -0.52 0.21 -13.80
C VAL A 92 -0.60 -1.30 -13.59
N ILE A 93 -0.31 -1.76 -12.38
CA ILE A 93 -0.35 -3.19 -12.06
C ILE A 93 -1.76 -3.75 -12.19
N ASN A 94 -2.77 -3.01 -11.74
CA ASN A 94 -4.15 -3.40 -11.89
C ASN A 94 -4.52 -3.58 -13.36
N ASP A 95 -4.17 -2.62 -14.23
CA ASP A 95 -4.45 -2.69 -15.66
C ASP A 95 -3.77 -3.90 -16.33
N LEU A 96 -2.53 -4.21 -15.96
CA LEU A 96 -1.81 -5.38 -16.46
C LEU A 96 -2.46 -6.71 -16.02
N ILE A 97 -3.01 -6.76 -14.81
CA ILE A 97 -3.76 -7.92 -14.31
C ILE A 97 -5.12 -8.05 -15.00
N GLN A 98 -5.90 -6.96 -15.08
CA GLN A 98 -7.23 -6.95 -15.71
C GLN A 98 -7.16 -7.27 -17.20
N SER A 99 -6.10 -6.81 -17.88
CA SER A 99 -5.87 -7.13 -19.30
C SER A 99 -5.33 -8.54 -19.53
N GLY A 100 -5.00 -9.28 -18.47
CA GLY A 100 -4.42 -10.62 -18.56
C GLY A 100 -2.99 -10.67 -19.08
N LYS A 101 -2.32 -9.52 -19.22
CA LYS A 101 -0.92 -9.42 -19.67
C LYS A 101 0.05 -9.97 -18.64
N GLU A 102 -0.20 -9.67 -17.36
CA GLU A 102 0.66 -10.08 -16.27
C GLU A 102 -0.12 -10.69 -15.11
N SER A 103 0.64 -11.36 -14.25
CA SER A 103 0.06 -12.06 -13.12
C SER A 103 0.92 -11.83 -11.87
N VAL A 104 0.30 -11.33 -10.80
CA VAL A 104 1.03 -11.00 -9.55
C VAL A 104 0.72 -12.01 -8.46
N HIS A 105 1.77 -12.54 -7.82
CA HIS A 105 1.67 -13.36 -6.62
C HIS A 105 1.71 -12.48 -5.37
N VAL A 106 0.87 -12.81 -4.38
CA VAL A 106 0.82 -12.09 -3.11
C VAL A 106 1.66 -12.84 -2.09
N LEU A 107 2.61 -12.14 -1.47
CA LEU A 107 3.41 -12.66 -0.36
C LEU A 107 2.91 -12.03 0.94
N TYR A 108 2.44 -12.86 1.87
CA TYR A 108 1.97 -12.40 3.16
C TYR A 108 3.13 -12.27 4.15
N SER A 109 3.11 -11.20 4.94
CA SER A 109 4.03 -10.99 6.05
C SER A 109 3.27 -10.89 7.35
N ASN A 110 3.80 -11.52 8.41
CA ASN A 110 3.30 -11.38 9.77
C ASN A 110 3.91 -10.17 10.49
N ALA A 111 4.83 -9.45 9.85
CA ALA A 111 5.46 -8.29 10.45
C ALA A 111 4.43 -7.14 10.59
N PRO A 112 4.36 -6.47 11.74
CA PRO A 112 3.56 -5.27 11.87
C PRO A 112 4.15 -4.16 10.99
N TRP A 113 3.28 -3.43 10.30
CA TRP A 113 3.69 -2.23 9.57
C TRP A 113 3.43 -1.01 10.43
N PHE A 114 4.45 -0.19 10.64
CA PHE A 114 4.33 1.08 11.35
C PHE A 114 5.17 2.15 10.66
N GLY A 115 4.66 3.37 10.68
CA GLY A 115 5.27 4.52 10.03
C GLY A 115 4.68 5.81 10.59
N VAL A 116 5.34 6.93 10.31
CA VAL A 116 4.87 8.25 10.74
C VAL A 116 4.01 8.83 9.62
N THR A 117 2.69 8.72 9.75
CA THR A 117 1.74 9.37 8.82
C THR A 117 1.37 10.76 9.35
N TYR A 118 1.08 10.82 10.65
CA TYR A 118 0.85 12.03 11.42
C TYR A 118 2.01 12.27 12.38
N LYS A 119 2.20 13.53 12.80
CA LYS A 119 3.26 13.87 13.76
C LYS A 119 3.10 13.10 15.08
N GLU A 120 1.86 12.81 15.44
CA GLU A 120 1.41 12.10 16.62
C GLU A 120 1.77 10.60 16.59
N ASP A 121 2.04 10.01 15.41
CA ASP A 121 2.53 8.63 15.29
C ASP A 121 3.96 8.47 15.82
N LYS A 122 4.75 9.55 15.91
CA LYS A 122 6.18 9.48 16.20
C LYS A 122 6.51 8.76 17.52
N PRO A 123 5.88 9.05 18.68
CA PRO A 123 6.18 8.35 19.92
C PRO A 123 5.93 6.84 19.81
N TYR A 124 4.87 6.45 19.11
CA TYR A 124 4.56 5.04 18.85
C TYR A 124 5.63 4.37 18.00
N VAL A 125 6.04 4.99 16.89
CA VAL A 125 7.09 4.44 16.01
C VAL A 125 8.43 4.29 16.75
N VAL A 126 8.80 5.27 17.58
CA VAL A 126 10.03 5.20 18.39
C VAL A 126 9.96 4.04 19.39
N ASP A 127 8.82 3.85 20.05
CA ASP A 127 8.61 2.73 20.98
C ASP A 127 8.71 1.36 20.28
N GLN A 128 8.11 1.20 19.09
CA GLN A 128 8.20 -0.04 18.32
C GLN A 128 9.65 -0.36 17.91
N ILE A 129 10.41 0.64 17.45
CA ILE A 129 11.83 0.44 17.12
C ILE A 129 12.63 0.09 18.38
N GLN A 130 12.37 0.76 19.51
CA GLN A 130 13.08 0.47 20.75
C GLN A 130 12.80 -0.95 21.27
N LYS A 131 11.57 -1.45 21.12
CA LYS A 131 11.23 -2.84 21.43
C LYS A 131 12.03 -3.82 20.57
N LEU A 132 12.09 -3.60 19.26
CA LEU A 132 12.88 -4.46 18.37
C LEU A 132 14.39 -4.46 18.71
N ILE A 133 14.93 -3.36 19.23
CA ILE A 133 16.31 -3.29 19.73
C ILE A 133 16.45 -4.05 21.05
N ASN A 134 15.51 -3.88 21.98
CA ASN A 134 15.54 -4.54 23.30
C ASN A 134 15.36 -6.06 23.19
N ASP A 135 14.63 -6.51 22.17
CA ASP A 135 14.39 -7.92 21.85
C ASP A 135 15.50 -8.51 20.97
N ASP A 136 16.63 -7.82 20.81
CA ASP A 136 17.82 -8.23 20.05
C ASP A 136 17.59 -8.53 18.55
N PHE A 137 16.47 -8.09 17.95
CA PHE A 137 16.24 -8.22 16.50
C PHE A 137 17.15 -7.29 15.69
N TYR A 138 17.51 -6.13 16.23
CA TYR A 138 18.41 -5.17 15.60
C TYR A 138 19.43 -4.59 16.58
N PRO A 139 20.65 -4.28 16.12
CA PRO A 139 21.62 -3.56 16.94
C PRO A 139 21.16 -2.11 17.18
N ARG A 140 21.60 -1.53 18.31
CA ARG A 140 21.32 -0.12 18.64
C ARG A 140 21.83 0.88 17.58
N LYS A 141 22.90 0.53 16.88
CA LYS A 141 23.43 1.28 15.73
C LYS A 141 23.48 0.34 14.53
N LEU A 142 22.65 0.62 13.53
CA LEU A 142 22.64 -0.14 12.27
C LEU A 142 23.87 0.16 11.41
N PHE A 143 24.29 1.43 11.41
CA PHE A 143 25.40 1.94 10.61
C PHE A 143 26.33 2.78 11.52
N GLY A 144 27.61 2.80 11.15
CA GLY A 144 28.69 3.46 11.90
C GLY A 144 28.74 4.97 11.70
#